data_AF-A0A959V7C7-F1
#
_entry.id   AF-A0A959V7C7-F1
#
_cell.length_a   1.000
_cell.length_b   1.000
_cell.length_c   1.000
_cell.angle_alpha   90.00
_cell.angle_beta   90.00
_cell.angle_gamma   90.00
#
_symmetry.space_group_name_H-M   'P 1'
#
loop_
_entity.id
_entity.type
_entity.pdbx_description
1 polymer ?
#
loop_
_entity_poly.entity_id
_entity_poly.type
_entity_poly.pdbx_seq_one_letter_code
_entity_poly.pdbx_strand_id
1 'polypeptide(L)'
;MQNRGALWIFTILLALACLWQLSFSFFTGRVERTAANEATYKVDSVLNVAGNGGLDRDSLFLQYESRYLRQHGSDPIYLGYTYDECKAKEINLGLDLKGGMAVTLEVSIPELIVNLADNSENEAFRTAIANARGRQAQSTEDFITLFAEEFSKADPNGKLAAIFHSPERKDMFPREASNDEIVEALRREARTAVDNTEKILRTRIDKFGVAQPSIQKQQFSGRIQIELP
;
A
#
# COMPACT_ATOMS: atom_id res chain seq x y z
N MET A 1 -24.24 53.36 -12.61
CA MET A 1 -24.33 52.74 -11.27
C MET A 1 -25.40 51.63 -11.17
N GLN A 2 -25.94 51.12 -12.29
CA GLN A 2 -27.09 50.20 -12.33
C GLN A 2 -26.79 48.74 -11.96
N ASN A 3 -25.54 48.26 -12.05
CA ASN A 3 -25.22 46.86 -11.77
C ASN A 3 -24.77 46.57 -10.32
N ARG A 4 -24.77 47.58 -9.43
CA ARG A 4 -24.32 47.39 -8.03
C ARG A 4 -25.25 46.45 -7.25
N GLY A 5 -26.56 46.53 -7.44
CA GLY A 5 -27.52 45.64 -6.78
C GLY A 5 -27.39 44.18 -7.21
N ALA A 6 -27.24 43.93 -8.52
CA ALA A 6 -27.05 42.59 -9.06
C ALA A 6 -25.73 41.95 -8.56
N LEU A 7 -24.65 42.73 -8.48
CA LEU A 7 -23.38 42.28 -7.90
C LEU A 7 -23.52 41.90 -6.42
N TRP A 8 -24.20 42.70 -5.60
CA TRP A 8 -24.43 42.37 -4.18
C TRP A 8 -25.26 41.11 -3.99
N ILE A 9 -26.32 40.93 -4.78
CA ILE A 9 -27.15 39.71 -4.75
C ILE A 9 -26.31 38.47 -5.12
N PHE A 10 -25.50 38.57 -6.18
CA PHE A 10 -24.61 37.49 -6.59
C PHE A 10 -23.59 37.14 -5.50
N THR A 11 -22.95 38.14 -4.88
CA THR A 11 -21.99 37.91 -3.79
C THR A 11 -22.65 37.25 -2.58
N ILE A 12 -23.87 37.65 -2.22
CA ILE A 12 -24.61 37.02 -1.11
C ILE A 12 -24.93 35.56 -1.42
N LEU A 13 -25.40 35.26 -2.63
CA LEU A 13 -25.68 33.89 -3.05
C LEU A 13 -24.41 33.03 -3.07
N LEU A 14 -23.29 33.57 -3.57
CA LEU A 14 -22.00 32.89 -3.55
C LEU A 14 -21.51 32.64 -2.12
N ALA A 15 -21.62 33.62 -1.22
CA ALA A 15 -21.25 33.47 0.17
C ALA A 15 -22.09 32.39 0.88
N LEU A 16 -23.40 32.34 0.61
CA LEU A 16 -24.29 31.28 1.11
C LEU A 16 -23.89 29.90 0.57
N ALA A 17 -23.55 29.79 -0.72
CA ALA A 17 -23.06 28.55 -1.31
C ALA A 17 -21.74 28.09 -0.66
N CYS A 18 -20.80 29.00 -0.41
CA CYS A 18 -19.55 28.69 0.29
C CYS A 18 -19.80 28.25 1.75
N LEU A 19 -20.69 28.93 2.47
CA LEU A 19 -21.06 28.56 3.84
C LEU A 19 -21.71 27.18 3.89
N TRP A 20 -22.57 26.87 2.91
CA TRP A 20 -23.19 25.56 2.80
C TRP A 20 -22.13 24.47 2.55
N GLN A 21 -21.17 24.69 1.65
CA GLN A 21 -20.09 23.73 1.40
C GLN A 21 -19.17 23.54 2.63
N LEU A 22 -18.83 24.63 3.32
CA LEU A 22 -18.02 24.59 4.56
C LEU A 22 -18.75 23.93 5.72
N SER A 23 -20.08 23.98 5.75
CA SER A 23 -20.86 23.36 6.81
C SER A 23 -20.62 21.84 6.86
N PHE A 24 -20.55 21.15 5.72
CA PHE A 24 -20.26 19.72 5.67
C PHE A 24 -18.91 19.39 6.31
N SER A 25 -17.84 20.13 5.96
CA SER A 25 -16.51 19.98 6.58
C SER A 25 -16.51 20.20 8.09
N PHE A 26 -17.34 21.12 8.59
CA PHE A 26 -17.46 21.35 10.03
C PHE A 26 -18.12 20.17 10.75
N PHE A 27 -19.19 19.59 10.18
CA PHE A 27 -19.89 18.46 10.79
C PHE A 27 -19.11 17.15 10.68
N THR A 28 -18.47 16.85 9.55
CA THR A 28 -17.60 15.66 9.41
C THR A 28 -16.39 15.76 10.33
N GLY A 29 -15.74 16.93 10.41
CA GLY A 29 -14.63 17.18 11.31
C GLY A 29 -14.99 17.02 12.80
N ARG A 30 -16.25 17.27 13.18
CA ARG A 30 -16.72 17.01 14.56
C ARG A 30 -16.76 15.51 14.87
N VAL A 31 -17.26 14.69 13.96
CA VAL A 31 -17.31 13.22 14.12
C VAL A 31 -15.90 12.64 14.14
N GLU A 32 -15.02 13.13 13.27
CA GLU A 32 -13.61 12.70 13.22
C GLU A 32 -12.87 13.02 14.52
N ARG A 33 -13.09 14.19 15.12
CA ARG A 33 -12.55 14.49 16.45
C ARG A 33 -13.04 13.52 17.52
N THR A 34 -14.31 13.13 17.48
CA THR A 34 -14.85 12.13 18.41
C THR A 34 -14.20 10.76 18.17
N ALA A 35 -14.06 10.35 16.91
CA ALA A 35 -13.40 9.10 16.53
C ALA A 35 -11.94 9.05 17.00
N ALA A 36 -11.19 10.14 16.83
CA ALA A 36 -9.81 10.27 17.27
C ALA A 36 -9.67 10.18 18.80
N ASN A 37 -10.57 10.81 19.55
CA ASN A 37 -10.57 10.72 21.01
C ASN A 37 -10.84 9.29 21.51
N GLU A 38 -11.83 8.61 20.91
CA GLU A 38 -12.16 7.21 21.20
C GLU A 38 -11.00 6.27 20.83
N ALA A 39 -10.36 6.50 19.68
CA ALA A 39 -9.20 5.75 19.24
C ALA A 39 -8.02 5.92 20.22
N THR A 40 -7.73 7.16 20.64
CA THR A 40 -6.67 7.45 21.63
C THR A 40 -6.93 6.70 22.94
N TYR A 41 -8.16 6.77 23.46
CA TYR A 41 -8.53 6.08 24.69
C TYR A 41 -8.33 4.56 24.60
N LYS A 42 -8.74 3.95 23.47
CA LYS A 42 -8.57 2.51 23.24
C LYS A 42 -7.11 2.12 23.09
N VAL A 43 -6.31 2.90 22.36
CA VAL A 43 -4.88 2.66 22.20
C VAL A 43 -4.16 2.73 23.55
N ASP A 44 -4.42 3.77 24.34
CA ASP A 44 -3.83 3.91 25.67
C ASP A 44 -4.24 2.74 26.58
N SER A 45 -5.49 2.26 26.50
CA SER A 45 -5.92 1.09 27.27
C SER A 45 -5.18 -0.20 26.89
N VAL A 46 -4.84 -0.38 25.60
CA VAL A 46 -4.16 -1.57 25.07
C VAL A 46 -2.66 -1.54 25.38
N LEU A 47 -2.03 -0.37 25.28
CA LEU A 47 -0.60 -0.20 25.56
C LEU A 47 -0.28 -0.26 27.06
N ASN A 48 -1.24 0.09 27.93
CA ASN A 48 -1.09 -0.03 29.38
C ASN A 48 -1.20 -1.49 29.90
N VAL A 49 -1.52 -2.46 29.04
CA VAL A 49 -1.52 -3.89 29.39
C VAL A 49 -0.09 -4.44 29.31
N ALA A 50 0.37 -5.08 30.40
CA ALA A 50 1.68 -5.70 30.46
C ALA A 50 1.87 -6.75 29.35
N GLY A 51 2.85 -6.55 28.47
CA GLY A 51 3.15 -7.43 27.32
C GLY A 51 2.97 -6.77 25.95
N ASN A 52 2.31 -5.61 25.86
CA ASN A 52 1.99 -4.94 24.59
C ASN A 52 2.88 -3.74 24.23
N GLY A 53 3.95 -3.48 24.98
CA GLY A 53 4.82 -2.31 24.80
C GLY A 53 5.61 -2.25 23.48
N GLY A 54 5.56 -3.32 22.66
CA GLY A 54 6.16 -3.37 21.33
C GLY A 54 5.18 -3.13 20.17
N LEU A 55 3.90 -2.88 20.46
CA LEU A 55 2.92 -2.59 19.42
C LEU A 55 3.07 -1.15 18.92
N ASP A 56 3.01 -0.98 17.60
CA ASP A 56 3.04 0.34 16.99
C ASP A 56 1.75 1.12 17.30
N ARG A 57 1.90 2.17 18.11
CA ARG A 57 0.82 3.04 18.57
C ARG A 57 0.03 3.61 17.39
N ASP A 58 0.73 4.01 16.33
CA ASP A 58 0.13 4.72 15.20
C ASP A 58 -0.75 3.79 14.37
N SER A 59 -0.27 2.57 14.09
CA SER A 59 -1.09 1.53 13.44
C SER A 59 -2.36 1.18 14.21
N LEU A 60 -2.27 1.08 15.55
CA LEU A 60 -3.41 0.78 16.41
C LEU A 60 -4.41 1.94 16.41
N PHE A 61 -3.93 3.17 16.50
CA PHE A 61 -4.77 4.37 16.45
C PHE A 61 -5.59 4.40 15.15
N LEU A 62 -4.93 4.26 14.00
CA LEU A 62 -5.60 4.24 12.69
C LEU A 62 -6.64 3.12 12.58
N GLN A 63 -6.36 1.94 13.15
CA GLN A 63 -7.30 0.83 13.15
C GLN A 63 -8.57 1.13 13.97
N TYR A 64 -8.42 1.70 15.16
CA TYR A 64 -9.56 2.04 16.02
C TYR A 64 -10.37 3.21 15.46
N GLU A 65 -9.71 4.24 14.95
CA GLU A 65 -10.35 5.40 14.32
C GLU A 65 -11.15 4.98 13.09
N SER A 66 -10.53 4.26 12.16
CA SER A 66 -11.20 3.79 10.93
C SER A 66 -12.37 2.85 11.22
N ARG A 67 -12.27 2.01 12.25
CA ARG A 67 -13.37 1.15 12.69
C ARG A 67 -14.55 1.99 13.21
N TYR A 68 -14.28 3.00 14.04
CA TYR A 68 -15.32 3.88 14.56
C TYR A 68 -16.04 4.60 13.43
N LEU A 69 -15.29 5.23 12.51
CA LEU A 69 -15.86 5.94 11.37
C LEU A 69 -16.69 5.03 10.48
N ARG A 70 -16.25 3.79 10.24
CA ARG A 70 -17.03 2.80 9.45
C ARG A 70 -18.32 2.39 10.15
N GLN A 71 -18.29 2.24 11.48
CA GLN A 71 -19.48 1.87 12.25
C GLN A 71 -20.53 2.99 12.26
N HIS A 72 -20.07 4.24 12.31
CA HIS A 72 -20.91 5.44 12.36
C HIS A 72 -21.13 6.08 10.99
N GLY A 73 -20.74 5.42 9.89
CA GLY A 73 -20.81 6.00 8.54
C GLY A 73 -22.24 6.28 8.05
N SER A 74 -23.17 5.42 8.44
CA SER A 74 -24.60 5.56 8.11
C SER A 74 -25.39 6.43 9.08
N ASP A 75 -24.75 6.96 10.13
CA ASP A 75 -25.46 7.77 11.12
C ASP A 75 -25.76 9.16 10.55
N PRO A 76 -26.98 9.68 10.73
CA PRO A 76 -27.34 11.02 10.28
C PRO A 76 -26.65 12.07 11.15
N ILE A 77 -25.84 12.93 10.54
CA ILE A 77 -25.04 13.94 11.26
C ILE A 77 -25.42 15.38 10.92
N TYR A 78 -26.03 15.62 9.75
CA TYR A 78 -26.39 16.96 9.30
C TYR A 78 -27.60 16.94 8.37
N LEU A 79 -28.71 17.59 8.77
CA LEU A 79 -29.91 17.78 7.95
C LEU A 79 -30.43 16.52 7.22
N GLY A 80 -30.31 15.35 7.86
CA GLY A 80 -30.73 14.07 7.30
C GLY A 80 -29.69 13.36 6.42
N TYR A 81 -28.55 14.00 6.13
CA TYR A 81 -27.40 13.37 5.49
C TYR A 81 -26.61 12.52 6.49
N THR A 82 -26.16 11.36 6.03
CA THR A 82 -25.27 10.48 6.80
C THR A 82 -23.85 11.01 6.85
N TYR A 83 -23.01 10.49 7.76
CA TYR A 83 -21.59 10.81 7.78
C TYR A 83 -20.94 10.55 6.42
N ASP A 84 -21.20 9.41 5.78
CA ASP A 84 -20.62 9.07 4.47
C ASP A 84 -21.05 10.06 3.38
N GLU A 85 -22.30 10.49 3.39
CA GLU A 85 -22.82 11.47 2.43
C GLU A 85 -22.25 12.87 2.65
N CYS A 86 -22.14 13.31 3.92
CA CYS A 86 -21.48 14.55 4.27
C CYS A 86 -19.99 14.50 3.92
N LYS A 87 -19.34 13.34 4.11
CA LYS A 87 -17.93 13.14 3.80
C LYS A 87 -17.65 13.23 2.30
N ALA A 88 -18.52 12.67 1.48
CA ALA A 88 -18.44 12.78 0.03
C ALA A 88 -18.66 14.22 -0.48
N LYS A 89 -19.39 15.05 0.28
CA LYS A 89 -19.65 16.46 -0.01
C LYS A 89 -18.64 17.41 0.65
N GLU A 90 -17.74 16.90 1.48
CA GLU A 90 -16.71 17.68 2.14
C GLU A 90 -15.79 18.35 1.12
N ILE A 91 -15.20 19.49 1.48
CA ILE A 91 -14.07 20.03 0.73
C ILE A 91 -12.93 19.00 0.75
N ASN A 92 -12.52 18.55 -0.43
CA ASN A 92 -11.32 17.74 -0.58
C ASN A 92 -10.10 18.62 -0.30
N LEU A 93 -9.64 18.58 0.95
CA LEU A 93 -8.45 19.32 1.40
C LEU A 93 -7.14 18.80 0.77
N GLY A 94 -7.19 17.68 0.02
CA GLY A 94 -6.00 16.98 -0.45
C GLY A 94 -5.23 16.35 0.72
N LEU A 95 -4.22 15.54 0.40
CA LEU A 95 -3.33 14.99 1.43
C LEU A 95 -2.33 16.04 1.95
N ASP A 96 -1.95 16.98 1.09
CA ASP A 96 -1.05 18.12 1.36
C ASP A 96 -1.48 18.91 2.62
N LEU A 97 -2.78 19.22 2.76
CA LEU A 97 -3.30 19.95 3.94
C LEU A 97 -3.68 19.03 5.11
N LYS A 98 -3.62 17.70 4.95
CA LYS A 98 -3.88 16.72 6.01
C LYS A 98 -2.60 16.17 6.65
N GLY A 99 -1.43 16.59 6.16
CA GLY A 99 -0.12 16.14 6.61
C GLY A 99 0.38 15.00 5.73
N GLY A 100 1.34 15.30 4.86
CA GLY A 100 1.98 14.34 3.95
C GLY A 100 2.53 13.10 4.68
N MET A 101 2.60 11.99 3.95
CA MET A 101 3.04 10.68 4.48
C MET A 101 4.21 10.15 3.66
N ALA A 102 5.27 9.68 4.33
CA ALA A 102 6.38 8.95 3.73
C ALA A 102 6.29 7.46 4.08
N VAL A 103 6.16 6.61 3.06
CA VAL A 103 6.05 5.15 3.24
C VAL A 103 7.07 4.46 2.34
N THR A 104 7.78 3.48 2.90
CA THR A 104 8.62 2.56 2.15
C THR A 104 7.93 1.21 2.11
N LEU A 105 7.57 0.76 0.91
CA LEU A 105 6.99 -0.57 0.67
C LEU A 105 8.06 -1.49 0.07
N GLU A 106 8.05 -2.76 0.46
CA GLU A 106 8.96 -3.77 -0.08
C GLU A 106 8.17 -4.87 -0.79
N VAL A 107 8.53 -5.13 -2.04
CA VAL A 107 8.04 -6.29 -2.80
C VAL A 107 8.93 -7.48 -2.47
N SER A 108 8.38 -8.47 -1.79
CA SER A 108 9.13 -9.67 -1.41
C SER A 108 9.40 -10.57 -2.62
N ILE A 109 10.57 -10.40 -3.23
CA ILE A 109 11.08 -11.28 -4.29
C ILE A 109 11.19 -12.75 -3.83
N PRO A 110 11.65 -13.06 -2.59
CA PRO A 110 11.68 -14.45 -2.13
C PRO A 110 10.32 -15.12 -2.17
N GLU A 111 9.28 -14.43 -1.73
CA GLU A 111 7.91 -14.98 -1.75
C GLU A 111 7.36 -15.07 -3.18
N LEU A 112 7.73 -14.15 -4.07
CA LEU A 112 7.39 -14.27 -5.48
C LEU A 112 7.94 -15.58 -6.08
N ILE A 113 9.22 -15.89 -5.82
CA ILE A 113 9.85 -17.12 -6.34
C ILE A 113 9.16 -18.37 -5.79
N VAL A 114 8.86 -18.41 -4.49
CA VAL A 114 8.13 -19.54 -3.86
C VAL A 114 6.75 -19.74 -4.49
N ASN A 115 6.03 -18.65 -4.76
CA ASN A 115 4.72 -18.71 -5.41
C ASN A 115 4.82 -19.16 -6.88
N LEU A 116 5.84 -18.72 -7.62
CA LEU A 116 6.07 -19.16 -9.00
C LEU A 116 6.44 -20.65 -9.10
N ALA A 117 7.05 -21.19 -8.04
CA ALA A 117 7.33 -22.61 -7.87
C ALA A 117 6.14 -23.41 -7.30
N ASP A 118 4.94 -22.82 -7.23
CA ASP A 118 3.72 -23.46 -6.68
C ASP A 118 3.92 -24.05 -5.28
N ASN A 119 4.66 -23.34 -4.41
CA ASN A 119 5.00 -23.78 -3.05
C ASN A 119 5.76 -25.13 -2.99
N SER A 120 6.56 -25.42 -4.02
CA SER A 120 7.33 -26.66 -4.16
C SER A 120 7.95 -27.17 -2.86
N GLU A 121 7.80 -28.48 -2.63
CA GLU A 121 8.38 -29.19 -1.48
C GLU A 121 9.81 -29.68 -1.73
N ASN A 122 10.39 -29.37 -2.90
CA ASN A 122 11.75 -29.78 -3.23
C ASN A 122 12.76 -29.26 -2.18
N GLU A 123 13.51 -30.17 -1.58
CA GLU A 123 14.42 -29.88 -0.48
C GLU A 123 15.57 -28.95 -0.90
N ALA A 124 16.16 -29.17 -2.08
CA ALA A 124 17.21 -28.32 -2.62
C ALA A 124 16.71 -26.89 -2.86
N PHE A 125 15.49 -26.74 -3.38
CA PHE A 125 14.84 -25.44 -3.59
C PHE A 125 14.57 -24.70 -2.28
N ARG A 126 13.96 -25.36 -1.29
CA ARG A 126 13.66 -24.73 0.00
C ARG A 126 14.94 -24.33 0.75
N THR A 127 15.97 -25.18 0.69
CA THR A 127 17.28 -24.90 1.25
C THR A 127 17.93 -23.71 0.55
N ALA A 128 17.87 -23.64 -0.78
CA ALA A 128 18.39 -22.52 -1.56
C ALA A 128 17.70 -21.20 -1.20
N ILE A 129 16.37 -21.18 -1.06
CA ILE A 129 15.62 -19.99 -0.64
C ILE A 129 16.02 -19.55 0.77
N ALA A 130 16.13 -20.47 1.73
CA ALA A 130 16.50 -20.15 3.10
C ALA A 130 17.93 -19.59 3.19
N ASN A 131 18.89 -20.21 2.50
CA ASN A 131 20.27 -19.76 2.45
C ASN A 131 20.40 -18.42 1.75
N ALA A 132 19.70 -18.22 0.63
CA ALA A 132 19.68 -16.95 -0.09
C ALA A 132 19.13 -15.82 0.79
N ARG A 133 18.08 -16.06 1.59
CA ARG A 133 17.54 -15.07 2.55
C ARG A 133 18.58 -14.71 3.61
N GLY A 134 19.30 -15.69 4.14
CA GLY A 134 20.39 -15.44 5.08
C GLY A 134 21.53 -14.62 4.47
N ARG A 135 21.94 -14.93 3.24
CA ARG A 135 22.97 -14.19 2.50
C ARG A 135 22.55 -12.79 2.10
N GLN A 136 21.27 -12.55 1.83
CA GLN A 136 20.75 -11.25 1.42
C GLN A 136 20.99 -10.16 2.47
N ALA A 137 21.02 -10.52 3.76
CA ALA A 137 21.32 -9.56 4.83
C ALA A 137 22.79 -9.07 4.83
N GLN A 138 23.69 -9.83 4.21
CA GLN A 138 25.14 -9.58 4.20
C GLN A 138 25.69 -9.27 2.80
N SER A 139 24.88 -9.40 1.76
CA SER A 139 25.27 -9.25 0.37
C SER A 139 24.61 -8.01 -0.26
N THR A 140 25.29 -7.41 -1.23
CA THR A 140 24.75 -6.36 -2.11
C THR A 140 24.17 -6.92 -3.42
N GLU A 141 24.28 -8.22 -3.64
CA GLU A 141 23.76 -8.89 -4.83
C GLU A 141 22.24 -9.05 -4.79
N ASP A 142 21.61 -9.18 -5.95
CA ASP A 142 20.18 -9.41 -6.05
C ASP A 142 19.79 -10.82 -5.55
N PHE A 143 18.60 -10.92 -4.96
CA PHE A 143 18.12 -12.16 -4.36
C PHE A 143 18.08 -13.33 -5.36
N ILE A 144 17.76 -13.06 -6.64
CA ILE A 144 17.64 -14.09 -7.66
C ILE A 144 19.01 -14.69 -8.00
N THR A 145 20.06 -13.87 -8.07
CA THR A 145 21.44 -14.33 -8.18
C THR A 145 21.85 -15.19 -6.99
N LEU A 146 21.61 -14.71 -5.76
CA LEU A 146 21.91 -15.47 -4.54
C LEU A 146 21.17 -16.82 -4.53
N PHE A 147 19.90 -16.83 -4.94
CA PHE A 147 19.11 -18.05 -5.07
C PHE A 147 19.70 -19.01 -6.11
N ALA A 148 20.07 -18.54 -7.30
CA ALA A 148 20.62 -19.38 -8.36
C ALA A 148 21.94 -20.04 -7.93
N GLU A 149 22.80 -19.30 -7.22
CA GLU A 149 24.04 -19.83 -6.65
C GLU A 149 23.79 -20.88 -5.57
N GLU A 150 22.90 -20.59 -4.62
CA GLU A 150 22.58 -21.53 -3.54
C GLU A 150 21.88 -22.78 -4.06
N PHE A 151 21.04 -22.66 -5.10
CA PHE A 151 20.43 -23.81 -5.75
C PHE A 151 21.47 -24.68 -6.45
N SER A 152 22.41 -24.07 -7.17
CA SER A 152 23.49 -24.80 -7.84
C SER A 152 24.43 -25.53 -6.85
N LYS A 153 24.57 -25.01 -5.62
CA LYS A 153 25.30 -25.70 -4.54
C LYS A 153 24.48 -26.85 -3.94
N ALA A 154 23.18 -26.66 -3.77
CA ALA A 154 22.29 -27.65 -3.17
C ALA A 154 22.02 -28.83 -4.12
N ASP A 155 21.88 -28.57 -5.42
CA ASP A 155 21.70 -29.60 -6.46
C ASP A 155 22.42 -29.22 -7.77
N PRO A 156 23.70 -29.61 -7.93
CA PRO A 156 24.50 -29.28 -9.12
C PRO A 156 23.95 -29.87 -10.43
N ASN A 157 23.14 -30.93 -10.36
CA ASN A 157 22.52 -31.57 -11.54
C ASN A 157 21.03 -31.22 -11.66
N GLY A 158 20.52 -30.39 -10.74
CA GLY A 158 19.12 -30.02 -10.65
C GLY A 158 18.68 -29.11 -11.79
N LYS A 159 17.50 -29.38 -12.34
CA LYS A 159 16.86 -28.51 -13.34
C LYS A 159 15.79 -27.65 -12.68
N LEU A 160 15.98 -26.34 -12.67
CA LEU A 160 14.97 -25.38 -12.19
C LEU A 160 13.67 -25.50 -13.00
N ALA A 161 13.75 -25.84 -14.28
CA ALA A 161 12.56 -26.06 -15.11
C ALA A 161 11.63 -27.15 -14.52
N ALA A 162 12.15 -28.16 -13.81
CA ALA A 162 11.32 -29.18 -13.17
C ALA A 162 10.50 -28.63 -11.97
N ILE A 163 10.90 -27.48 -11.43
CA ILE A 163 10.28 -26.85 -10.25
C ILE A 163 9.30 -25.75 -10.67
N PHE A 164 9.66 -24.97 -11.69
CA PHE A 164 8.87 -23.80 -12.11
C PHE A 164 7.89 -24.07 -13.26
N HIS A 165 8.07 -25.15 -14.00
CA HIS A 165 7.19 -25.48 -15.11
C HIS A 165 5.77 -25.83 -14.62
N SER A 166 4.76 -25.13 -15.14
CA SER A 166 3.35 -25.48 -14.99
C SER A 166 2.60 -25.29 -16.32
N PRO A 167 1.46 -25.97 -16.54
CA PRO A 167 0.65 -25.79 -17.75
C PRO A 167 0.23 -24.34 -18.01
N GLU A 168 -0.06 -23.59 -16.95
CA GLU A 168 -0.49 -22.19 -16.98
C GLU A 168 0.69 -21.23 -17.28
N ARG A 169 1.91 -21.65 -16.95
CA ARG A 169 3.13 -20.84 -17.07
C ARG A 169 4.11 -21.37 -18.12
N LYS A 170 3.67 -22.27 -19.01
CA LYS A 170 4.54 -22.94 -20.01
C LYS A 170 5.33 -21.98 -20.91
N ASP A 171 4.75 -20.81 -21.21
CA ASP A 171 5.38 -19.79 -22.05
C ASP A 171 6.46 -19.00 -21.28
N MET A 172 6.32 -18.91 -19.96
CA MET A 172 7.27 -18.27 -19.07
C MET A 172 8.38 -19.23 -18.59
N PHE A 173 8.01 -20.48 -18.29
CA PHE A 173 8.90 -21.55 -17.83
C PHE A 173 8.74 -22.78 -18.73
N PRO A 174 9.42 -22.79 -19.90
CA PRO A 174 9.44 -23.95 -20.78
C PRO A 174 10.04 -25.17 -20.07
N ARG A 175 9.53 -26.36 -20.38
CA ARG A 175 9.98 -27.62 -19.76
C ARG A 175 11.46 -27.92 -20.01
N GLU A 176 11.96 -27.55 -21.18
CA GLU A 176 13.34 -27.79 -21.60
C GLU A 176 14.26 -26.57 -21.38
N ALA A 177 13.79 -25.56 -20.66
CA ALA A 177 14.59 -24.37 -20.36
C ALA A 177 15.81 -24.72 -19.49
N SER A 178 16.92 -24.07 -19.78
CA SER A 178 18.12 -24.11 -18.96
C SER A 178 17.91 -23.36 -17.64
N ASN A 179 18.75 -23.63 -16.64
CA ASN A 179 18.68 -22.92 -15.37
C ASN A 179 18.87 -21.40 -15.55
N ASP A 180 19.75 -20.98 -16.45
CA ASP A 180 19.97 -19.56 -16.75
C ASP A 180 18.74 -18.90 -17.38
N GLU A 181 18.05 -19.60 -18.28
CA GLU A 181 16.79 -19.11 -18.86
C GLU A 181 15.68 -18.98 -17.82
N ILE A 182 15.59 -19.91 -16.87
CA ILE A 182 14.64 -19.81 -15.75
C ILE A 182 15.01 -18.63 -14.85
N VAL A 183 16.29 -18.43 -14.53
CA VAL A 183 16.77 -17.30 -13.74
C VAL A 183 16.44 -15.96 -14.41
N GLU A 184 16.64 -15.84 -15.72
CA GLU A 184 16.24 -14.65 -16.47
C GLU A 184 14.72 -14.43 -16.50
N ALA A 185 13.94 -15.51 -16.61
CA ALA A 185 12.49 -15.44 -16.51
C ALA A 185 12.03 -14.95 -15.13
N LEU A 186 12.65 -15.44 -14.04
CA LEU A 186 12.41 -14.96 -12.68
C LEU A 186 12.74 -13.48 -12.52
N ARG A 187 13.87 -13.01 -13.09
CA ARG A 187 14.25 -11.58 -13.06
C ARG A 187 13.24 -10.71 -13.80
N ARG A 188 12.73 -11.17 -14.94
CA ARG A 188 11.69 -10.46 -15.70
C ARG A 188 10.40 -10.38 -14.90
N GLU A 189 9.96 -11.48 -14.31
CA GLU A 189 8.72 -11.51 -13.52
C GLU A 189 8.83 -10.65 -12.26
N ALA A 190 9.98 -10.65 -11.59
CA ALA A 190 10.25 -9.75 -10.46
C ALA A 190 10.10 -8.28 -10.85
N ARG A 191 10.67 -7.86 -12.00
CA ARG A 191 10.50 -6.49 -12.51
C ARG A 191 9.04 -6.17 -12.81
N THR A 192 8.33 -7.09 -13.47
CA THR A 192 6.90 -6.93 -13.78
C THR A 192 6.05 -6.83 -12.52
N ALA A 193 6.33 -7.61 -11.48
CA ALA A 193 5.63 -7.53 -10.20
C ALA A 193 5.83 -6.17 -9.51
N VAL A 194 7.06 -5.64 -9.53
CA VAL A 194 7.36 -4.30 -8.99
C VAL A 194 6.63 -3.20 -9.77
N ASP A 195 6.66 -3.25 -11.11
CA ASP A 195 5.99 -2.27 -11.96
C ASP A 195 4.45 -2.31 -11.80
N ASN A 196 3.88 -3.51 -11.69
CA ASN A 196 2.46 -3.68 -11.43
C ASN A 196 2.06 -3.12 -10.05
N THR A 197 2.89 -3.36 -9.03
CA THR A 197 2.67 -2.82 -7.69
C THR A 197 2.72 -1.29 -7.72
N GLU A 198 3.70 -0.69 -8.40
CA GLU A 198 3.79 0.76 -8.61
C GLU A 198 2.51 1.31 -9.27
N LYS A 199 2.07 0.68 -10.37
CA LYS A 199 0.88 1.10 -11.11
C LYS A 199 -0.38 1.03 -10.26
N ILE A 200 -0.56 -0.04 -9.47
CA ILE A 200 -1.69 -0.19 -8.55
C ILE A 200 -1.65 0.90 -7.49
N LEU A 201 -0.48 1.16 -6.91
CA LEU A 201 -0.31 2.19 -5.88
C LEU A 201 -0.61 3.57 -6.43
N ARG A 202 -0.07 3.93 -7.59
CA ARG A 202 -0.39 5.19 -8.29
C ARG A 202 -1.89 5.34 -8.53
N THR A 203 -2.52 4.31 -9.10
CA THR A 203 -3.98 4.32 -9.36
C THR A 203 -4.79 4.48 -8.07
N ARG A 204 -4.34 3.93 -6.94
CA ARG A 204 -5.00 4.10 -5.65
C ARG A 204 -4.78 5.50 -5.09
N ILE A 205 -3.55 6.03 -5.15
CA ILE A 205 -3.20 7.38 -4.68
C ILE A 205 -3.98 8.44 -5.49
N ASP A 206 -4.11 8.27 -6.81
CA ASP A 206 -4.85 9.18 -7.67
C ASP A 206 -6.33 9.29 -7.26
N LYS A 207 -6.94 8.20 -6.77
CA LYS A 207 -8.32 8.22 -6.24
C LYS A 207 -8.47 9.05 -4.97
N PHE A 208 -7.37 9.30 -4.25
CA PHE A 208 -7.36 10.18 -3.07
C PHE A 208 -7.04 11.64 -3.44
N GLY A 209 -6.86 11.97 -4.72
CA GLY A 209 -6.72 13.34 -5.19
C GLY A 209 -5.38 13.99 -4.83
N VAL A 210 -4.31 13.21 -4.69
CA VAL A 210 -2.97 13.73 -4.39
C VAL A 210 -2.34 14.34 -5.64
N ALA A 211 -1.91 15.60 -5.55
CA ALA A 211 -1.15 16.24 -6.61
C ALA A 211 0.30 15.73 -6.58
N GLN A 212 0.70 14.97 -7.60
CA GLN A 212 2.09 14.59 -7.87
C GLN A 212 2.79 13.76 -6.77
N PRO A 213 2.40 12.48 -6.57
CA PRO A 213 3.15 11.58 -5.70
C PRO A 213 4.57 11.34 -6.24
N SER A 214 5.58 11.46 -5.38
CA SER A 214 6.97 11.08 -5.67
C SER A 214 7.13 9.59 -5.38
N ILE A 215 7.34 8.80 -6.44
CA ILE A 215 7.53 7.35 -6.33
C ILE A 215 8.93 7.02 -6.86
N GLN A 216 9.79 6.50 -5.98
CA GLN A 216 11.15 6.10 -6.33
C GLN A 216 11.29 4.58 -6.22
N LYS A 217 11.74 3.95 -7.31
CA LYS A 217 12.03 2.51 -7.35
C LYS A 217 13.49 2.24 -7.04
N GLN A 218 13.73 1.40 -6.05
CA GLN A 218 15.04 0.78 -5.85
C GLN A 218 15.03 -0.60 -6.51
N GLN A 219 15.39 -0.64 -7.80
CA GLN A 219 15.23 -1.84 -8.63
C GLN A 219 15.97 -3.08 -8.09
N PHE A 220 17.10 -2.87 -7.42
CA PHE A 220 17.93 -3.96 -6.88
C PHE A 220 17.38 -4.55 -5.57
N SER A 221 16.61 -3.77 -4.80
CA SER A 221 16.10 -4.20 -3.49
C SER A 221 14.61 -4.56 -3.50
N GLY A 222 13.90 -4.34 -4.61
CA GLY A 222 12.45 -4.52 -4.67
C GLY A 222 11.67 -3.51 -3.82
N ARG A 223 12.32 -2.43 -3.37
CA ARG A 223 11.70 -1.40 -2.54
C ARG A 223 11.13 -0.27 -3.38
N ILE A 224 9.97 0.21 -2.97
CA ILE A 224 9.26 1.34 -3.54
C ILE A 224 9.11 2.38 -2.43
N GLN A 225 9.81 3.50 -2.56
CA GLN A 225 9.65 4.65 -1.68
C GLN A 225 8.58 5.57 -2.25
N ILE A 226 7.64 5.96 -1.40
CA ILE A 226 6.51 6.80 -1.77
C ILE A 226 6.50 7.99 -0.83
N GLU A 227 6.54 9.16 -1.42
CA GLU A 227 6.38 10.43 -0.74
C GLU A 227 5.15 11.11 -1.30
N LEU A 228 4.20 11.38 -0.40
CA LEU A 228 3.00 12.13 -0.69
C LEU A 228 3.20 13.51 -0.05
N PRO A 229 3.33 14.59 -0.85
CA PRO A 229 3.35 15.95 -0.31
C PRO A 229 2.04 16.27 0.43
#